data_AF-A0A3D2RKL7-F1
#
_entry.id   AF-A0A3D2RKL7-F1
#
_cell.length_a   1.000
_cell.length_b   1.000
_cell.length_c   1.000
_cell.angle_alpha   90.00
_cell.angle_beta   90.00
_cell.angle_gamma   90.00
#
_symmetry.space_group_name_H-M   'P 1'
#
loop_
_entity.id
_entity.type
_entity.pdbx_description
1 polymer ?
#
loop_
_entity_poly.entity_id
_entity_poly.type
_entity_poly.pdbx_seq_one_letter_code
_entity_poly.pdbx_strand_id
1 'polypeptide(L)'
;MGRISNARERLIDSAAELIHARGVNDVGVQEICATAGVQKGSFYHFFKSKDDLAVAALDKHWADSRNQYWRLAFGEDLAPLDRIRRFFQMAYFYFKQAHDAGTGIWGCPFGNAALEMATHNEAISEKVSLVFSDATSFLRQAIEDATRRGDIAVQDPQQSAEALWAYYEGILLTAKARRDPEVIGRLGSEAIQFLR
;
A
#
# COMPACT_ATOMS: atom_id res chain seq x y z
N MET A 1 8.07 24.47 -29.67
CA MET A 1 8.19 23.99 -28.29
C MET A 1 7.37 22.71 -28.19
N GLY A 2 8.00 21.54 -28.24
CA GLY A 2 7.28 20.26 -28.26
C GLY A 2 6.48 20.09 -26.98
N ARG A 3 5.15 19.91 -27.09
CA ARG A 3 4.28 19.65 -25.95
C ARG A 3 4.72 18.33 -25.33
N ILE A 4 5.36 18.37 -24.15
CA ILE A 4 5.68 17.17 -23.38
C ILE A 4 4.34 16.51 -23.06
N SER A 5 4.10 15.34 -23.64
CA SER A 5 2.87 14.60 -23.43
C SER A 5 2.96 13.91 -22.08
N ASN A 6 2.18 14.36 -21.09
CA ASN A 6 2.00 13.65 -19.82
C ASN A 6 0.99 12.48 -19.94
N ALA A 7 0.71 11.99 -21.16
CA ALA A 7 -0.25 10.90 -21.37
C ALA A 7 0.14 9.61 -20.64
N ARG A 8 1.44 9.30 -20.55
CA ARG A 8 1.94 8.16 -19.79
C ARG A 8 1.59 8.28 -18.31
N GLU A 9 1.82 9.45 -17.71
CA GLU A 9 1.52 9.72 -16.30
C GLU A 9 0.01 9.62 -16.06
N ARG A 10 -0.81 10.28 -16.88
CA ARG A 10 -2.28 10.19 -16.75
C ARG A 10 -2.82 8.76 -16.83
N LEU A 11 -2.22 7.91 -17.67
CA LEU A 11 -2.57 6.48 -17.73
C LEU A 11 -2.21 5.77 -16.42
N ILE A 12 -1.03 6.03 -15.85
CA ILE A 12 -0.59 5.44 -14.57
C ILE A 12 -1.49 5.93 -13.44
N ASP A 13 -1.81 7.23 -13.37
CA ASP A 13 -2.65 7.82 -12.33
C ASP A 13 -4.05 7.21 -12.34
N SER A 14 -4.66 7.16 -13.53
CA SER A 14 -5.98 6.57 -13.72
C SER A 14 -5.98 5.08 -13.37
N ALA A 15 -4.93 4.36 -13.76
CA ALA A 15 -4.80 2.94 -13.44
C ALA A 15 -4.62 2.71 -11.93
N ALA A 16 -3.80 3.51 -11.25
CA ALA A 16 -3.55 3.38 -9.82
C ALA A 16 -4.85 3.58 -9.01
N GLU A 17 -5.65 4.58 -9.37
CA GLU A 17 -6.93 4.83 -8.70
C GLU A 17 -7.94 3.70 -8.99
N LEU A 18 -8.16 3.36 -10.27
CA LEU A 18 -9.16 2.37 -10.65
C LEU A 18 -8.81 0.96 -10.13
N ILE A 19 -7.54 0.55 -10.20
CA ILE A 19 -7.07 -0.75 -9.72
C ILE A 19 -7.17 -0.82 -8.19
N HIS A 20 -6.84 0.25 -7.46
CA HIS A 20 -7.01 0.23 -6.01
C HIS A 20 -8.48 0.09 -5.62
N ALA A 21 -9.38 0.76 -6.35
CA ALA A 21 -10.81 0.72 -6.09
C ALA A 21 -11.46 -0.63 -6.39
N ARG A 22 -11.12 -1.26 -7.52
CA ARG A 22 -11.88 -2.41 -8.06
C ARG A 22 -11.05 -3.64 -8.42
N GLY A 23 -9.72 -3.56 -8.33
CA GLY A 23 -8.84 -4.67 -8.66
C GLY A 23 -8.28 -4.63 -10.08
N VAL A 24 -7.27 -5.45 -10.34
CA VAL A 24 -6.60 -5.52 -11.64
C VAL A 24 -7.50 -6.19 -12.67
N ASN A 25 -8.25 -7.22 -12.26
CA ASN A 25 -9.06 -8.00 -13.19
C ASN A 25 -10.29 -7.27 -13.69
N ASP A 26 -10.97 -6.51 -12.82
CA ASP A 26 -12.20 -5.79 -13.15
C ASP A 26 -11.96 -4.61 -14.10
N VAL A 27 -10.80 -3.94 -13.99
CA VAL A 27 -10.51 -2.72 -14.75
C VAL A 27 -10.00 -3.04 -16.15
N GLY A 28 -10.65 -2.46 -17.17
CA GLY A 28 -10.30 -2.62 -18.59
C GLY A 28 -9.44 -1.48 -19.15
N VAL A 29 -8.59 -1.80 -20.15
CA VAL A 29 -7.73 -0.79 -20.83
C VAL A 29 -8.54 0.37 -21.42
N GLN A 30 -9.72 0.10 -21.97
CA GLN A 30 -10.57 1.13 -22.57
C GLN A 30 -11.06 2.14 -21.52
N GLU A 31 -11.43 1.67 -20.34
CA GLU A 31 -11.88 2.51 -19.24
C GLU A 31 -10.74 3.36 -18.66
N ILE A 32 -9.56 2.77 -18.51
CA ILE A 32 -8.37 3.52 -18.09
C ILE A 32 -8.05 4.62 -19.11
N CYS A 33 -8.08 4.29 -20.40
CA CYS A 33 -7.86 5.26 -21.48
C CYS A 33 -8.89 6.40 -21.45
N ALA A 34 -10.17 6.07 -21.25
CA ALA A 34 -11.24 7.05 -21.14
C ALA A 34 -11.02 7.99 -19.94
N THR A 35 -10.69 7.43 -18.78
CA THR A 35 -10.40 8.18 -17.54
C THR A 35 -9.17 9.08 -17.70
N ALA A 36 -8.12 8.58 -18.36
CA ALA A 36 -6.89 9.32 -18.62
C ALA A 36 -7.01 10.39 -19.73
N GLY A 37 -8.14 10.43 -20.46
CA GLY A 37 -8.27 11.23 -21.66
C GLY A 37 -7.21 10.89 -22.73
N VAL A 38 -6.94 9.59 -22.91
CA VAL A 38 -5.96 9.05 -23.86
C VAL A 38 -6.67 8.14 -24.85
N GLN A 39 -6.34 8.26 -26.14
CA GLN A 39 -6.88 7.36 -27.15
C GLN A 39 -6.33 5.94 -26.98
N LYS A 40 -7.17 4.91 -27.15
CA LYS A 40 -6.73 3.50 -27.01
C LYS A 40 -5.56 3.15 -27.92
N GLY A 41 -5.48 3.73 -29.11
CA GLY A 41 -4.33 3.54 -30.01
C GLY A 41 -3.01 4.07 -29.43
N SER A 42 -3.06 5.12 -28.60
CA SER A 42 -1.89 5.68 -27.93
C SER A 42 -1.46 4.87 -26.69
N PHE A 43 -2.32 4.01 -26.15
CA PHE A 43 -1.97 3.15 -25.01
C PHE A 43 -0.75 2.28 -25.32
N TYR A 44 -0.79 1.59 -26.46
CA TYR A 44 0.24 0.64 -26.88
C TYR A 44 1.57 1.29 -27.27
N HIS A 45 1.60 2.62 -27.37
CA HIS A 45 2.85 3.37 -27.47
C HIS A 45 3.60 3.43 -26.14
N PHE A 46 2.88 3.41 -25.00
CA PHE A 46 3.45 3.56 -23.66
C PHE A 46 3.58 2.24 -22.89
N PHE A 47 2.67 1.30 -23.08
CA PHE A 47 2.61 0.03 -22.35
C PHE A 47 2.34 -1.13 -23.32
N LYS A 48 3.06 -2.24 -23.19
CA LYS A 48 2.84 -3.39 -24.09
C LYS A 48 1.59 -4.17 -23.70
N SER A 49 1.23 -4.14 -22.41
CA SER A 49 0.10 -4.87 -21.84
C SER A 49 -0.60 -4.06 -20.73
N LYS A 50 -1.79 -4.52 -20.31
CA LYS A 50 -2.45 -4.00 -19.10
C LYS A 50 -1.60 -4.28 -17.86
N ASP A 51 -0.92 -5.42 -17.83
CA ASP A 51 -0.11 -5.85 -16.69
C ASP A 51 1.12 -4.95 -16.51
N ASP A 52 1.76 -4.51 -17.62
CA ASP A 52 2.86 -3.54 -17.58
C ASP A 52 2.40 -2.21 -16.95
N LEU A 53 1.19 -1.77 -17.31
CA LEU A 53 0.59 -0.58 -16.71
C LEU A 53 0.23 -0.82 -15.24
N ALA A 54 -0.29 -2.00 -14.88
CA ALA A 54 -0.62 -2.33 -13.50
C ALA A 54 0.62 -2.33 -12.60
N VAL A 55 1.74 -2.89 -13.07
CA VAL A 55 3.03 -2.80 -12.36
C VAL A 55 3.47 -1.35 -12.19
N ALA A 56 3.39 -0.53 -13.24
CA ALA A 56 3.72 0.90 -13.16
C ALA A 56 2.80 1.68 -12.20
N ALA A 57 1.52 1.31 -12.13
CA ALA A 57 0.55 1.88 -11.21
C ALA A 57 0.85 1.50 -9.75
N LEU A 58 1.21 0.24 -9.49
CA LEU A 58 1.67 -0.22 -8.17
C LEU A 58 2.96 0.49 -7.76
N ASP A 59 3.91 0.66 -8.68
CA ASP A 59 5.15 1.41 -8.43
C ASP A 59 4.86 2.86 -8.04
N LYS A 60 3.97 3.52 -8.76
CA LYS A 60 3.55 4.88 -8.41
C LYS A 60 2.88 4.92 -7.03
N HIS A 61 1.94 4.02 -6.78
CA HIS A 61 1.24 3.97 -5.50
C HIS A 61 2.22 3.78 -4.33
N TRP A 62 3.23 2.92 -4.51
CA TRP A 62 4.27 2.74 -3.50
C TRP A 62 5.13 3.98 -3.33
N ALA A 63 5.60 4.58 -4.44
CA ALA A 63 6.42 5.79 -4.37
C ALA A 63 5.71 6.94 -3.63
N ASP A 64 4.43 7.17 -3.94
CA ASP A 64 3.63 8.21 -3.30
C ASP A 64 3.41 7.89 -1.81
N SER A 65 2.96 6.67 -1.49
CA SER A 65 2.74 6.22 -0.11
C SER A 65 4.03 6.27 0.70
N ARG A 66 5.15 5.82 0.14
CA ARG A 66 6.45 5.83 0.80
C ARG A 66 6.88 7.25 1.18
N ASN A 67 6.71 8.20 0.25
CA ASN A 67 7.14 9.57 0.44
C ASN A 67 6.24 10.36 1.40
N GLN A 68 4.92 10.14 1.36
CA GLN A 68 3.94 10.97 2.08
C GLN A 68 3.49 10.34 3.40
N TYR A 69 3.40 9.01 3.44
CA TYR A 69 2.81 8.27 4.54
C TYR A 69 3.88 7.55 5.38
N TRP A 70 4.70 6.69 4.77
CA TRP A 70 5.66 5.87 5.52
C TRP A 70 6.77 6.69 6.16
N ARG A 71 7.39 7.60 5.40
CA ARG A 71 8.40 8.51 5.97
C ARG A 71 7.87 9.39 7.08
N LEU A 72 6.61 9.82 6.96
CA LEU A 72 5.96 10.60 8.01
C LEU A 72 5.70 9.73 9.25
N ALA A 73 5.14 8.53 9.08
CA ALA A 73 4.85 7.61 10.18
C ALA A 73 6.11 7.20 10.95
N PHE A 74 7.22 6.97 10.25
CA PHE A 74 8.48 6.48 10.82
C PHE A 74 9.56 7.57 10.98
N GLY A 75 9.17 8.85 10.97
CA GLY A 75 10.08 9.96 11.30
C GLY A 75 10.75 9.79 12.66
N GLU A 76 11.98 10.29 12.78
CA GLU A 76 12.80 10.18 14.00
C GLU A 76 12.39 11.16 15.12
N ASP A 77 11.34 11.94 14.89
CA ASP A 77 10.74 12.88 15.84
C ASP A 77 10.03 12.19 17.03
N LEU A 78 9.74 10.89 16.91
CA LEU A 78 9.11 10.08 17.95
C LEU A 78 10.02 8.95 18.44
N ALA A 79 9.73 8.48 19.67
CA ALA A 79 10.32 7.25 20.17
C ALA A 79 9.93 6.06 19.28
N PRO A 80 10.77 5.00 19.17
CA PRO A 80 10.58 3.99 18.14
C PRO A 80 9.24 3.25 18.19
N LEU A 81 8.75 2.89 19.38
CA LEU A 81 7.43 2.28 19.52
C LEU A 81 6.29 3.24 19.17
N ASP A 82 6.46 4.55 19.38
CA ASP A 82 5.47 5.56 19.01
C ASP A 82 5.40 5.76 17.49
N ARG A 83 6.49 5.50 16.75
CA ARG A 83 6.46 5.48 15.28
C ARG A 83 5.53 4.38 14.75
N ILE A 84 5.60 3.20 15.36
CA ILE A 84 4.70 2.07 15.05
C ILE A 84 3.25 2.44 15.40
N ARG A 85 3.01 3.01 16.58
CA ARG A 85 1.66 3.48 16.97
C ARG A 85 1.12 4.52 15.98
N ARG A 86 1.96 5.49 15.59
CA ARG A 86 1.62 6.52 14.60
C ARG A 86 1.25 5.90 13.26
N PHE A 87 2.01 4.90 12.78
CA PHE A 87 1.66 4.16 11.57
C PHE A 87 0.24 3.58 11.62
N PHE A 88 -0.13 2.84 12.67
CA PHE A 88 -1.49 2.29 12.78
C PHE A 88 -2.57 3.38 12.92
N GLN A 89 -2.29 4.47 13.65
CA GLN A 89 -3.21 5.60 13.79
C GLN A 89 -3.45 6.31 12.45
N MET A 90 -2.40 6.55 11.68
CA MET A 90 -2.51 7.18 10.36
C MET A 90 -3.33 6.30 9.41
N ALA A 91 -3.14 4.97 9.44
CA ALA A 91 -3.96 4.04 8.67
C ALA A 91 -5.45 4.16 9.06
N TYR A 92 -5.74 4.13 10.36
CA TYR A 92 -7.11 4.29 10.85
C TYR A 92 -7.77 5.58 10.35
N PHE A 93 -7.10 6.73 10.50
CA PHE A 93 -7.66 8.00 10.05
C PHE A 93 -7.85 8.06 8.52
N TYR A 94 -6.90 7.53 7.75
CA TYR A 94 -7.01 7.45 6.30
C TYR A 94 -8.25 6.66 5.87
N PHE A 95 -8.42 5.44 6.39
CA PHE A 95 -9.54 4.58 6.02
C PHE A 95 -10.87 5.06 6.60
N LYS A 96 -10.86 5.70 7.79
CA LYS A 96 -12.06 6.33 8.35
C LYS A 96 -12.53 7.49 7.49
N GLN A 97 -11.63 8.37 7.06
CA GLN A 97 -11.97 9.49 6.18
C GLN A 97 -12.56 9.00 4.85
N ALA A 98 -11.95 7.97 4.24
CA ALA A 98 -12.47 7.35 3.01
C ALA A 98 -13.88 6.74 3.22
N HIS A 99 -14.06 6.00 4.31
CA HIS A 99 -15.36 5.43 4.68
C HIS A 99 -16.43 6.52 4.86
N ASP A 100 -16.14 7.56 5.63
CA ASP A 100 -17.09 8.64 5.95
C ASP A 100 -17.41 9.50 4.70
N ALA A 101 -16.50 9.56 3.73
CA ALA A 101 -16.71 10.17 2.42
C ALA A 101 -17.50 9.27 1.43
N GLY A 102 -17.84 8.04 1.83
CA GLY A 102 -18.63 7.11 1.02
C GLY A 102 -17.84 6.30 -0.01
N THR A 103 -16.51 6.38 -0.05
CA THR A 103 -15.68 5.56 -0.96
C THR A 103 -15.49 4.14 -0.45
N GLY A 104 -15.67 3.92 0.86
CA GLY A 104 -15.54 2.63 1.53
C GLY A 104 -14.10 2.31 1.91
N ILE A 105 -13.81 1.02 2.13
CA ILE A 105 -12.49 0.53 2.57
C ILE A 105 -11.94 -0.38 1.49
N TRP A 106 -11.06 0.15 0.64
CA TRP A 106 -10.47 -0.63 -0.47
C TRP A 106 -9.40 -1.62 -0.01
N GLY A 107 -8.84 -1.41 1.20
CA GLY A 107 -7.75 -2.21 1.76
C GLY A 107 -6.40 -1.85 1.16
N CYS A 108 -5.42 -2.75 1.28
CA CYS A 108 -4.11 -2.58 0.70
C CYS A 108 -4.15 -2.83 -0.82
N PRO A 109 -3.69 -1.89 -1.68
CA PRO A 109 -3.64 -2.13 -3.11
C PRO A 109 -2.70 -3.28 -3.49
N PHE A 110 -1.58 -3.41 -2.76
CA PHE A 110 -0.61 -4.49 -2.99
C PHE A 110 -1.17 -5.85 -2.53
N GLY A 111 -1.81 -5.90 -1.36
CA GLY A 111 -2.49 -7.11 -0.88
C GLY A 111 -3.61 -7.57 -1.81
N ASN A 112 -4.44 -6.65 -2.32
CA ASN A 112 -5.47 -6.98 -3.32
C ASN A 112 -4.83 -7.51 -4.61
N ALA A 113 -3.81 -6.83 -5.15
CA ALA A 113 -3.12 -7.27 -6.35
C ALA A 113 -2.47 -8.65 -6.18
N ALA A 114 -1.93 -8.94 -4.99
CA ALA A 114 -1.39 -10.25 -4.65
C ALA A 114 -2.46 -11.35 -4.73
N LEU A 115 -3.61 -11.12 -4.08
CA LEU A 115 -4.73 -12.05 -4.04
C LEU A 115 -5.33 -12.29 -5.43
N GLU A 116 -5.36 -11.27 -6.28
CA GLU A 116 -5.93 -11.39 -7.62
C GLU A 116 -4.97 -12.00 -8.64
N MET A 117 -3.68 -11.65 -8.60
CA MET A 117 -2.78 -11.84 -9.75
C MET A 117 -1.54 -12.68 -9.46
N ALA A 118 -1.05 -12.77 -8.21
CA ALA A 118 0.29 -13.29 -7.94
C ALA A 118 0.50 -14.76 -8.35
N THR A 119 -0.57 -15.56 -8.41
CA THR A 119 -0.49 -16.97 -8.86
C THR A 119 -0.25 -17.13 -10.36
N HIS A 120 -0.58 -16.14 -11.19
CA HIS A 120 -0.53 -16.25 -12.64
C HIS A 120 0.13 -15.06 -13.35
N ASN A 121 0.63 -14.08 -12.60
CA ASN A 121 1.41 -12.95 -13.11
C ASN A 121 2.67 -12.74 -12.26
N GLU A 122 3.79 -13.23 -12.76
CA GLU A 122 5.09 -13.16 -12.09
C GLU A 122 5.54 -11.71 -11.84
N ALA A 123 5.37 -10.82 -12.82
CA ALA A 123 5.77 -9.42 -12.69
C ALA A 123 5.02 -8.67 -11.56
N ILE A 124 3.72 -8.94 -11.39
CA ILE A 124 2.95 -8.39 -10.27
C ILE A 124 3.37 -9.04 -8.95
N SER A 125 3.60 -10.36 -8.92
CA SER A 125 4.07 -11.08 -7.73
C SER A 125 5.42 -10.54 -7.22
N GLU A 126 6.38 -10.35 -8.12
CA GLU A 126 7.68 -9.75 -7.82
C GLU A 126 7.53 -8.32 -7.31
N LYS A 127 6.68 -7.51 -7.97
CA LYS A 127 6.43 -6.13 -7.56
C LYS A 127 5.89 -6.04 -6.13
N VAL A 128 4.87 -6.84 -5.81
CA VAL A 128 4.29 -6.89 -4.47
C VAL A 128 5.34 -7.34 -3.45
N SER A 129 6.14 -8.36 -3.76
CA SER A 129 7.17 -8.88 -2.86
C SER A 129 8.21 -7.82 -2.51
N LEU A 130 8.64 -7.02 -3.49
CA LEU A 130 9.55 -5.88 -3.27
C LEU A 130 8.93 -4.81 -2.37
N VAL A 131 7.65 -4.48 -2.60
CA VAL A 131 6.93 -3.48 -1.78
C VAL A 131 6.78 -3.96 -0.34
N PHE A 132 6.41 -5.22 -0.12
CA PHE A 132 6.29 -5.81 1.22
C PHE A 132 7.64 -5.81 1.95
N SER A 133 8.73 -6.05 1.21
CA SER A 133 10.08 -6.01 1.78
C SER A 133 10.47 -4.60 2.22
N ASP A 134 10.20 -3.57 1.40
CA ASP A 134 10.48 -2.17 1.75
C ASP A 134 9.58 -1.69 2.91
N ALA A 135 8.29 -2.01 2.90
CA ALA A 135 7.36 -1.75 4.00
C ALA A 135 7.83 -2.37 5.33
N THR A 136 8.20 -3.65 5.29
CA THR A 136 8.72 -4.38 6.47
C THR A 136 10.00 -3.74 7.00
N SER A 137 10.83 -3.15 6.13
CA SER A 137 12.08 -2.51 6.56
C SER A 137 11.87 -1.32 7.51
N PHE A 138 10.79 -0.54 7.34
CA PHE A 138 10.44 0.56 8.26
C PHE A 138 10.07 0.04 9.65
N LEU A 139 9.26 -1.04 9.70
CA LEU A 139 8.87 -1.69 10.94
C LEU A 139 10.09 -2.29 11.65
N ARG A 140 10.94 -3.01 10.90
CA ARG A 140 12.19 -3.58 11.42
C ARG A 140 13.07 -2.50 12.04
N GLN A 141 13.29 -1.38 11.34
CA GLN A 141 14.14 -0.31 11.85
C GLN A 141 13.60 0.25 13.19
N ALA A 142 12.28 0.47 13.30
CA ALA A 142 11.68 0.90 14.56
C ALA A 142 11.82 -0.13 15.69
N ILE A 143 11.72 -1.43 15.37
CA ILE A 143 11.91 -2.52 16.34
C ILE A 143 13.37 -2.61 16.79
N GLU A 144 14.32 -2.49 15.87
CA GLU A 144 15.77 -2.44 16.17
C GLU A 144 16.12 -1.25 17.06
N ASP A 145 15.57 -0.07 16.76
CA ASP A 145 15.76 1.13 17.58
C ASP A 145 15.20 0.96 18.99
N ALA A 146 13.99 0.39 19.12
CA ALA A 146 13.36 0.11 20.41
C ALA A 146 14.18 -0.90 21.23
N THR A 147 14.70 -1.93 20.58
CA THR A 147 15.54 -2.97 21.21
C THR A 147 16.86 -2.38 21.69
N ARG A 148 17.52 -1.54 20.88
CA ARG A 148 18.76 -0.85 21.27
C ARG A 148 18.58 0.08 22.47
N ARG A 149 17.39 0.67 22.62
CA ARG A 149 17.03 1.50 23.78
C ARG A 149 16.63 0.69 25.01
N GLY A 150 16.39 -0.61 24.87
CA GLY A 150 15.87 -1.46 25.94
C GLY A 150 14.37 -1.28 26.20
N ASP A 151 13.61 -0.68 25.27
CA ASP A 151 12.16 -0.49 25.40
C ASP A 151 11.39 -1.82 25.21
N ILE A 152 11.97 -2.75 24.44
CA ILE A 152 11.48 -4.11 24.17
C ILE A 152 12.65 -5.10 24.09
N ALA A 153 12.36 -6.40 24.17
CA ALA A 153 13.32 -7.46 23.92
C ALA A 153 12.74 -8.48 22.94
N VAL A 154 13.20 -8.44 21.69
CA VAL A 154 12.83 -9.43 20.66
C VAL A 154 14.04 -10.26 20.26
N GLN A 155 13.83 -11.53 19.94
CA GLN A 155 14.90 -12.42 19.47
C GLN A 155 15.33 -12.12 18.04
N ASP A 156 14.35 -11.88 17.17
CA ASP A 156 14.55 -11.59 15.75
C ASP A 156 13.70 -10.37 15.33
N PRO A 157 14.32 -9.18 15.17
CA PRO A 157 13.64 -7.99 14.69
C PRO A 157 13.03 -8.11 13.30
N GLN A 158 13.63 -8.90 12.40
CA GLN A 158 13.12 -9.12 11.04
C GLN A 158 11.84 -9.94 11.11
N GLN A 159 11.85 -11.07 11.82
CA GLN A 159 10.66 -11.91 11.98
C GLN A 159 9.53 -11.15 12.69
N SER A 160 9.87 -10.32 13.69
CA SER A 160 8.88 -9.50 14.39
C SER A 160 8.25 -8.44 13.48
N ALA A 161 9.04 -7.84 12.58
CA ALA A 161 8.55 -6.90 11.58
C ALA A 161 7.62 -7.57 10.55
N GLU A 162 7.99 -8.76 10.08
CA GLU A 162 7.17 -9.56 9.15
C GLU A 162 5.84 -9.96 9.79
N ALA A 163 5.85 -10.41 11.05
CA ALA A 163 4.63 -10.74 11.79
C ALA A 163 3.72 -9.52 11.96
N LEU A 164 4.30 -8.35 12.25
CA LEU A 164 3.57 -7.11 12.40
C LEU A 164 2.99 -6.61 11.06
N TRP A 165 3.72 -6.80 9.95
CA TRP A 165 3.22 -6.53 8.61
C TRP A 165 2.06 -7.45 8.23
N ALA A 166 2.18 -8.75 8.50
CA ALA A 166 1.10 -9.71 8.28
C ALA A 166 -0.15 -9.37 9.12
N TYR A 167 0.06 -8.92 10.36
CA TYR A 167 -1.03 -8.42 11.21
C TYR A 167 -1.72 -7.20 10.62
N TYR A 168 -0.95 -6.23 10.09
CA TYR A 168 -1.50 -5.05 9.42
C TYR A 168 -2.36 -5.41 8.19
N GLU A 169 -1.86 -6.29 7.32
CA GLU A 169 -2.62 -6.77 6.16
C GLU A 169 -3.91 -7.49 6.58
N GLY A 170 -3.85 -8.32 7.63
CA GLY A 170 -5.02 -8.99 8.21
C GLY A 170 -6.06 -8.01 8.79
N ILE A 171 -5.61 -6.92 9.40
CA ILE A 171 -6.49 -5.84 9.88
C ILE A 171 -7.22 -5.20 8.71
N LEU A 172 -6.49 -4.80 7.64
CA LEU A 172 -7.09 -4.15 6.48
C LEU A 172 -8.09 -5.06 5.76
N LEU A 173 -7.75 -6.34 5.62
CA LEU A 173 -8.66 -7.35 5.08
C LEU A 173 -9.94 -7.44 5.90
N THR A 174 -9.83 -7.52 7.23
CA THR A 174 -10.98 -7.64 8.14
C THR A 174 -11.84 -6.37 8.13
N ALA A 175 -11.22 -5.19 8.12
CA ALA A 175 -11.91 -3.91 8.03
C ALA A 175 -12.69 -3.80 6.72
N LYS A 176 -12.07 -4.17 5.59
CA LYS A 176 -12.72 -4.24 4.26
C LYS A 176 -13.91 -5.21 4.26
N ALA A 177 -13.73 -6.41 4.80
CA ALA A 177 -14.78 -7.43 4.84
C ALA A 177 -15.99 -6.99 5.69
N ARG A 178 -15.75 -6.30 6.80
CA ARG A 178 -16.80 -5.80 7.70
C ARG A 178 -17.34 -4.43 7.29
N ARG A 179 -16.66 -3.73 6.38
CA ARG A 179 -16.91 -2.33 6.03
C ARG A 179 -16.90 -1.43 7.28
N ASP A 180 -15.97 -1.70 8.19
CA ASP A 180 -15.88 -1.02 9.49
C ASP A 180 -14.44 -0.54 9.73
N PRO A 181 -14.16 0.77 9.62
CA PRO A 181 -12.81 1.30 9.84
C PRO A 181 -12.41 1.25 11.33
N GLU A 182 -13.37 1.12 12.25
CA GLU A 182 -13.08 1.00 13.69
C GLU A 182 -12.33 -0.29 14.02
N VAL A 183 -12.39 -1.30 13.14
CA VAL A 183 -11.54 -2.50 13.23
C VAL A 183 -10.05 -2.11 13.21
N ILE A 184 -9.67 -1.13 12.38
CA ILE A 184 -8.28 -0.68 12.25
C ILE A 184 -7.83 0.02 13.51
N GLY A 185 -8.69 0.89 14.08
CA GLY A 185 -8.40 1.58 15.34
C GLY A 185 -8.25 0.60 16.51
N ARG A 186 -9.21 -0.31 16.69
CA ARG A 186 -9.22 -1.27 17.81
C ARG A 186 -8.11 -2.31 17.74
N LEU A 187 -7.78 -2.84 16.56
CA LEU A 187 -6.72 -3.84 16.44
C LEU A 187 -5.34 -3.18 16.31
N GLY A 188 -5.26 -2.02 15.67
CA GLY A 188 -4.03 -1.24 15.57
C GLY A 188 -3.49 -0.78 16.92
N SER A 189 -4.34 -0.53 17.93
CA SER A 189 -3.88 -0.20 19.29
C SER A 189 -3.14 -1.36 19.98
N GLU A 190 -3.44 -2.60 19.59
CA GLU A 190 -2.86 -3.81 20.16
C GLU A 190 -1.56 -4.23 19.44
N ALA A 191 -1.20 -3.56 18.34
CA ALA A 191 -0.12 -3.97 17.44
C ALA A 191 1.25 -4.13 18.12
N ILE A 192 1.53 -3.35 19.17
CA ILE A 192 2.78 -3.44 19.92
C ILE A 192 2.83 -4.64 20.89
N GLN A 193 1.72 -5.32 21.14
CA GLN A 193 1.69 -6.46 22.06
C GLN A 193 2.45 -7.66 21.51
N PHE A 194 2.61 -7.75 20.20
CA PHE A 194 3.45 -8.76 19.54
C PHE A 194 4.95 -8.56 19.79
N LEU A 195 5.37 -7.41 20.33
CA LEU A 195 6.76 -7.05 20.56
C LEU A 195 7.20 -7.21 22.03
N ARG A 196 6.36 -7.84 22.86
CA ARG A 196 6.59 -8.04 24.29
C ARG A 196 6.94 -9.49 24.62
#